data_AF-A0AA43LG60-F1
#
_entry.id   AF-A0AA43LG60-F1
#
_cell.length_a   1.000
_cell.length_b   1.000
_cell.length_c   1.000
_cell.angle_alpha   90.00
_cell.angle_beta   90.00
_cell.angle_gamma   90.00
#
_symmetry.space_group_name_H-M   'P 1'
#
loop_
_entity.id
_entity.type
_entity.pdbx_description
1 polymer ?
#
loop_
_entity_poly.entity_id
_entity_poly.type
_entity_poly.pdbx_seq_one_letter_code
_entity_poly.pdbx_strand_id
1 'polypeptide(L)'
;MEIKQFKLVVMPLRDKMYNLARNILATNSDAEDAVQEAMLRLWSVRSQLLVHPNVQGFAIQTVKNICIDKLRSGRYNVPIDGLQIAESSETPHFRTELNDSVRLVKKIIETLPELQRQIILMRDVEGYELAEIAEIVGTQVSAVTVNLSRARKRVRDKFIDINKIIKE
;
A
#
# COMPACT_ATOMS: atom_id res chain seq x y z
N MET A 1 21.87 -4.09 -8.42
CA MET A 1 21.57 -5.50 -8.10
C MET A 1 21.82 -6.36 -9.33
N GLU A 2 22.54 -7.47 -9.18
CA GLU A 2 22.75 -8.44 -10.26
C GLU A 2 21.54 -9.35 -10.47
N ILE A 3 21.48 -10.02 -11.63
CA ILE A 3 20.40 -10.98 -11.96
C ILE A 3 20.23 -12.04 -10.87
N LYS A 4 21.32 -12.63 -10.38
CA LYS A 4 21.25 -13.68 -9.34
C LYS A 4 20.59 -13.18 -8.05
N GLN A 5 20.96 -11.98 -7.59
CA GLN A 5 20.38 -11.37 -6.39
C GLN A 5 18.91 -11.01 -6.60
N PHE A 6 18.56 -10.48 -7.76
CA PHE A 6 17.16 -10.17 -8.09
C PHE A 6 16.28 -11.43 -8.06
N LYS A 7 16.79 -12.55 -8.60
CA LYS A 7 16.10 -13.84 -8.54
C LYS A 7 15.89 -14.36 -7.11
N LEU A 8 16.79 -14.05 -6.19
CA LEU A 8 16.67 -14.49 -4.80
C LEU A 8 15.76 -13.59 -3.96
N VAL A 9 15.76 -12.28 -4.23
CA VAL A 9 15.04 -11.30 -3.40
C VAL A 9 13.66 -10.98 -3.96
N VAL A 10 13.52 -10.84 -5.28
CA VAL A 10 12.31 -10.31 -5.91
C VAL A 10 11.43 -11.42 -6.50
N MET A 11 11.98 -12.44 -7.14
CA MET A 11 11.15 -13.52 -7.71
C MET A 11 10.27 -14.26 -6.69
N PRO A 12 10.72 -14.53 -5.44
CA PRO A 12 9.86 -15.15 -4.44
C PRO A 12 8.67 -14.28 -4.01
N LEU A 13 8.70 -12.98 -4.31
CA LEU A 13 7.60 -12.06 -4.03
C LEU A 13 6.49 -12.13 -5.08
N ARG A 14 6.73 -12.81 -6.21
CA ARG A 14 5.78 -12.88 -7.34
C ARG A 14 4.41 -13.38 -6.88
N ASP A 15 4.36 -14.46 -6.09
CA ASP A 15 3.09 -15.05 -5.67
C ASP A 15 2.33 -14.11 -4.73
N LYS A 16 3.03 -13.39 -3.85
CA LYS A 16 2.42 -12.36 -2.99
C LYS A 16 1.87 -11.19 -3.81
N MET A 17 2.62 -10.74 -4.81
CA MET A 17 2.18 -9.68 -5.72
C MET A 17 0.95 -10.12 -6.53
N TYR A 18 0.94 -11.38 -7.00
CA TYR A 18 -0.17 -11.95 -7.75
C TYR A 18 -1.43 -12.08 -6.90
N ASN A 19 -1.33 -12.61 -5.69
CA ASN A 19 -2.47 -12.70 -4.78
C ASN A 19 -3.07 -11.33 -4.46
N LEU A 20 -2.22 -10.31 -4.28
CA LEU A 20 -2.70 -8.94 -4.11
C LEU A 20 -3.41 -8.43 -5.36
N ALA A 21 -2.80 -8.59 -6.54
CA ALA A 21 -3.39 -8.14 -7.79
C ALA A 21 -4.73 -8.83 -8.09
N ARG A 22 -4.84 -10.13 -7.77
CA ARG A 22 -6.08 -10.93 -7.87
C ARG A 22 -7.21 -10.44 -6.97
N ASN A 23 -6.87 -9.80 -5.84
CA ASN A 23 -7.86 -9.22 -4.95
C ASN A 23 -8.33 -7.82 -5.40
N ILE A 24 -7.56 -7.14 -6.25
CA ILE A 24 -7.85 -5.78 -6.72
C ILE A 24 -8.50 -5.79 -8.12
N LEU A 25 -8.04 -6.67 -9.00
CA LEU A 25 -8.43 -6.72 -10.41
C LEU A 25 -9.42 -7.86 -10.67
N ALA A 26 -10.39 -7.62 -11.55
CA ALA A 26 -11.50 -8.56 -11.77
C ALA A 26 -11.07 -9.86 -12.48
N THR A 27 -10.03 -9.83 -13.32
CA THR A 27 -9.62 -10.98 -14.14
C THR A 27 -8.25 -11.52 -13.73
N ASN A 28 -8.05 -12.83 -13.93
CA ASN A 28 -6.74 -13.48 -13.78
C ASN A 28 -5.68 -12.86 -14.71
N SER A 29 -6.09 -12.52 -15.94
CA SER A 29 -5.20 -11.94 -16.95
C SER A 29 -4.68 -10.58 -16.51
N ASP A 30 -5.54 -9.70 -16.02
CA ASP A 30 -5.11 -8.37 -15.58
C ASP A 30 -4.22 -8.44 -14.35
N ALA A 31 -4.47 -9.39 -13.44
CA ALA A 31 -3.61 -9.62 -12.29
C ALA A 31 -2.21 -10.11 -12.71
N GLU A 32 -2.14 -11.03 -13.67
CA GLU A 32 -0.87 -11.52 -14.22
C GLU A 32 -0.10 -10.39 -14.94
N ASP A 33 -0.78 -9.61 -15.77
CA ASP A 33 -0.20 -8.46 -16.46
C ASP A 33 0.35 -7.43 -15.47
N ALA A 34 -0.40 -7.12 -14.41
CA ALA A 34 0.04 -6.17 -13.38
C ALA A 34 1.31 -6.66 -12.65
N VAL A 35 1.41 -7.95 -12.36
CA VAL A 35 2.61 -8.55 -11.74
C VAL A 35 3.79 -8.52 -12.71
N GLN A 36 3.58 -8.83 -13.99
CA GLN A 36 4.64 -8.77 -14.99
C GLN A 36 5.18 -7.36 -15.15
N GLU A 37 4.29 -6.37 -15.23
CA GLU A 37 4.68 -4.96 -15.26
C GLU A 37 5.44 -4.56 -13.98
N ALA A 38 4.98 -5.01 -12.80
CA ALA A 38 5.67 -4.74 -11.55
C ALA A 38 7.09 -5.33 -11.55
N MET A 39 7.27 -6.57 -12.02
CA MET A 39 8.57 -7.21 -12.14
C MET A 39 9.51 -6.44 -13.08
N LEU A 40 9.01 -5.93 -14.21
CA LEU A 40 9.77 -5.10 -15.14
C LEU A 40 10.17 -3.75 -14.51
N ARG A 41 9.26 -3.08 -13.80
CA ARG A 41 9.56 -1.84 -13.07
C ARG A 41 10.60 -2.08 -11.97
N LEU A 42 10.47 -3.16 -11.20
CA LEU A 42 11.46 -3.53 -10.19
C LEU A 42 12.83 -3.81 -10.82
N TRP A 43 12.86 -4.44 -11.99
CA TRP A 43 14.11 -4.67 -12.71
C TRP A 43 14.76 -3.37 -13.20
N SER A 44 13.97 -2.39 -13.66
CA SER A 44 14.50 -1.11 -14.13
C SER A 44 15.13 -0.29 -12.99
N VAL A 45 14.57 -0.36 -11.77
CA VAL A 45 15.10 0.32 -10.57
C VAL A 45 16.00 -0.57 -9.68
N ARG A 46 16.48 -1.70 -10.19
CA ARG A 46 17.25 -2.71 -9.45
C ARG A 46 18.49 -2.19 -8.71
N SER A 47 19.07 -1.06 -9.14
CA SER A 47 20.20 -0.43 -8.44
C SER A 47 19.76 0.21 -7.12
N GLN A 48 18.56 0.80 -7.08
CA GLN A 48 17.98 1.43 -5.89
C GLN A 48 17.42 0.39 -4.90
N LEU A 49 16.87 -0.71 -5.42
CA LEU A 49 16.40 -1.84 -4.61
C LEU A 49 17.49 -2.45 -3.71
N LEU A 50 18.75 -2.37 -4.13
CA LEU A 50 19.88 -2.96 -3.39
C LEU A 50 20.13 -2.25 -2.04
N VAL A 51 19.81 -0.96 -1.97
CA VAL A 51 19.96 -0.13 -0.76
C VAL A 51 18.62 0.13 -0.08
N HIS A 52 17.53 -0.44 -0.58
CA HIS A 52 16.20 -0.17 -0.04
C HIS A 52 15.96 -0.98 1.25
N PRO A 53 15.55 -0.33 2.36
CA PRO A 53 15.44 -0.99 3.66
C PRO A 53 14.31 -2.05 3.72
N ASN A 54 13.34 -1.98 2.80
CA ASN A 54 12.24 -2.94 2.71
C ASN A 54 11.86 -3.22 1.25
N VAL A 55 12.58 -4.14 0.61
CA VAL A 55 12.34 -4.52 -0.80
C VAL A 55 10.94 -5.13 -0.99
N GLN A 56 10.49 -5.94 -0.04
CA GLN A 56 9.17 -6.56 -0.11
C GLN A 56 8.05 -5.51 -0.11
N GLY A 57 8.10 -4.56 0.82
CA GLY A 57 7.12 -3.47 0.88
C GLY A 57 7.09 -2.63 -0.40
N PHE A 58 8.27 -2.37 -0.99
CA PHE A 58 8.38 -1.66 -2.25
C PHE A 58 7.75 -2.44 -3.43
N ALA A 59 7.99 -3.74 -3.51
CA ALA A 59 7.40 -4.60 -4.54
C ALA A 59 5.86 -4.67 -4.43
N ILE A 60 5.35 -4.83 -3.21
CA ILE A 60 3.90 -4.83 -2.93
C ILE A 60 3.26 -3.48 -3.28
N GLN A 61 3.91 -2.37 -2.97
CA GLN A 61 3.42 -1.05 -3.36
C GLN A 61 3.43 -0.87 -4.88
N THR A 62 4.46 -1.38 -5.55
CA THR A 62 4.61 -1.26 -7.02
C THR A 62 3.45 -1.96 -7.74
N VAL A 63 3.15 -3.21 -7.39
CA VAL A 63 2.02 -3.93 -8.03
C VAL A 63 0.68 -3.30 -7.69
N LYS A 64 0.49 -2.82 -6.45
CA LYS A 64 -0.73 -2.13 -6.03
C LYS A 64 -0.99 -0.89 -6.87
N ASN A 65 0.01 -0.03 -7.07
CA ASN A 65 -0.12 1.18 -7.89
C ASN A 65 -0.53 0.81 -9.33
N ILE A 66 0.11 -0.20 -9.94
CA ILE A 66 -0.24 -0.67 -11.29
C ILE A 66 -1.70 -1.16 -11.35
N CYS A 67 -2.17 -1.92 -10.36
CA CYS A 67 -3.56 -2.37 -10.32
C CYS A 67 -4.54 -1.18 -10.25
N ILE A 68 -4.23 -0.18 -9.44
CA ILE A 68 -5.07 1.00 -9.27
C ILE A 68 -5.08 1.86 -10.53
N ASP A 69 -3.93 2.06 -11.18
CA ASP A 69 -3.82 2.74 -12.47
C ASP A 69 -4.70 2.06 -13.54
N LYS A 70 -4.67 0.71 -13.59
CA LYS A 70 -5.52 -0.10 -14.49
C LYS A 70 -7.01 0.06 -14.21
N LEU A 71 -7.42 0.19 -12.95
CA LEU A 71 -8.82 0.46 -12.58
C LEU A 71 -9.25 1.86 -13.05
N ARG A 72 -8.37 2.86 -12.91
CA ARG A 72 -8.64 4.24 -13.31
C ARG A 72 -8.69 4.45 -14.82
N SER A 73 -7.94 3.68 -15.61
CA SER A 73 -7.91 3.80 -17.07
C SER A 73 -9.20 3.33 -17.79
N GLY A 74 -10.30 3.13 -17.06
CA GLY A 74 -11.64 3.11 -17.65
C GLY A 74 -12.13 1.77 -18.21
N ARG A 75 -11.56 0.63 -17.80
CA ARG A 75 -12.15 -0.71 -18.11
C ARG A 75 -12.95 -1.35 -16.96
N TYR A 76 -12.94 -0.74 -15.78
CA TYR A 76 -13.60 -1.28 -14.59
C TYR A 76 -14.47 -0.20 -13.92
N ASN A 77 -15.64 0.04 -14.50
CA ASN A 77 -16.79 0.60 -13.77
C ASN A 77 -17.29 -0.49 -12.81
N VAL A 78 -16.58 -0.71 -11.70
CA VAL A 78 -17.07 -1.57 -10.62
C VAL A 78 -17.61 -0.63 -9.54
N PRO A 79 -18.90 -0.71 -9.18
CA PRO A 79 -19.46 0.02 -8.06
C PRO A 79 -18.65 -0.31 -6.79
N ILE A 80 -18.44 0.69 -5.94
CA ILE A 80 -17.62 0.66 -4.71
C ILE A 80 -18.11 -0.35 -3.65
N ASP A 81 -19.11 -1.18 -3.95
CA ASP A 81 -19.73 -2.15 -3.02
C ASP A 81 -19.06 -3.54 -2.97
N GLY A 82 -17.99 -3.75 -3.74
CA GLY A 82 -17.41 -5.08 -3.96
C GLY A 82 -16.08 -5.40 -3.27
N LEU A 83 -15.53 -4.51 -2.42
CA LEU A 83 -14.25 -4.75 -1.75
C LEU A 83 -14.43 -5.73 -0.57
N GLN A 84 -14.79 -6.98 -0.88
CA GLN A 84 -14.59 -8.08 0.05
C GLN A 84 -13.09 -8.30 0.18
N ILE A 85 -12.52 -7.72 1.24
CA ILE A 85 -11.20 -8.08 1.74
C ILE A 85 -11.28 -9.58 2.02
N ALA A 86 -10.76 -10.39 1.11
CA ALA A 86 -10.69 -11.83 1.28
C ALA A 86 -10.00 -12.12 2.61
N GLU A 87 -10.76 -12.71 3.54
CA GLU A 87 -10.20 -13.29 4.75
C GLU A 87 -9.18 -14.35 4.33
N SER A 88 -7.92 -14.03 4.56
CA SER A 88 -6.83 -14.98 4.40
C SER A 88 -7.05 -16.11 5.39
N SER A 89 -7.09 -17.35 4.89
CA SER A 89 -7.05 -18.57 5.68
C SER A 89 -5.66 -18.72 6.30
N GLU A 90 -5.37 -17.97 7.36
CA GLU A 90 -4.17 -18.12 8.19
C GLU A 90 -4.54 -18.12 9.69
N THR A 91 -3.83 -18.96 10.43
CA THR A 91 -4.18 -19.57 11.73
C THR A 91 -4.55 -18.61 12.89
N PRO A 92 -5.41 -19.05 13.84
CA PRO A 92 -6.08 -18.17 14.83
C PRO A 92 -5.18 -17.42 15.83
N HIS A 93 -3.95 -17.86 16.09
CA HIS A 93 -3.12 -17.28 17.16
C HIS A 93 -2.32 -16.02 16.77
N PHE A 94 -2.02 -15.82 15.48
CA PHE A 94 -1.34 -14.60 15.00
C PHE A 94 -2.32 -13.44 14.72
N ARG A 95 -3.64 -13.73 14.75
CA ARG A 95 -4.71 -12.78 14.46
C ARG A 95 -4.91 -11.75 15.57
N THR A 96 -4.63 -12.04 16.83
CA THR A 96 -5.02 -11.12 17.93
C THR A 96 -4.16 -9.85 17.93
N GLU A 97 -2.83 -9.97 17.96
CA GLU A 97 -1.93 -8.81 18.05
C GLU A 97 -1.86 -7.97 16.76
N LEU A 98 -1.88 -8.61 15.59
CA LEU A 98 -1.89 -7.91 14.30
C LEU A 98 -3.24 -7.22 14.04
N ASN A 99 -4.37 -7.85 14.36
CA ASN A 99 -5.66 -7.18 14.22
C ASN A 99 -5.81 -6.03 15.21
N ASP A 100 -5.28 -6.16 16.44
CA ASP A 100 -5.32 -5.09 17.42
C ASP A 100 -4.47 -3.90 17.00
N SER A 101 -3.27 -4.14 16.46
CA SER A 101 -2.39 -3.10 15.92
C SER A 101 -3.03 -2.37 14.73
N VAL A 102 -3.59 -3.11 13.77
CA VAL A 102 -4.28 -2.54 12.60
C VAL A 102 -5.51 -1.75 13.01
N ARG A 103 -6.32 -2.29 13.94
CA ARG A 103 -7.51 -1.62 14.46
C ARG A 103 -7.14 -0.35 15.23
N LEU A 104 -6.03 -0.37 15.98
CA LEU A 104 -5.53 0.80 16.68
C LEU A 104 -5.08 1.89 15.69
N VAL A 105 -4.32 1.54 14.65
CA VAL A 105 -3.91 2.48 13.61
C VAL A 105 -5.12 3.10 12.90
N LYS A 106 -6.16 2.32 12.59
CA LYS A 106 -7.42 2.85 12.02
C LYS A 106 -8.07 3.89 12.93
N LYS A 107 -8.22 3.59 14.21
CA LYS A 107 -8.76 4.54 15.20
C LYS A 107 -7.92 5.82 15.28
N ILE A 108 -6.59 5.70 15.23
CA ILE A 108 -5.71 6.88 15.26
C ILE A 108 -5.92 7.73 14.01
N ILE A 109 -6.02 7.12 12.83
CA ILE A 109 -6.28 7.81 11.56
C ILE A 109 -7.62 8.55 11.59
N GLU A 110 -8.65 7.99 12.23
CA GLU A 110 -9.95 8.65 12.41
C GLU A 110 -9.85 9.96 13.20
N THR A 111 -8.86 10.09 14.10
CA THR A 111 -8.62 11.32 14.89
C THR A 111 -7.82 12.40 14.16
N LEU A 112 -7.34 12.14 12.94
CA LEU A 112 -6.62 13.14 12.16
C LEU A 112 -7.58 14.20 11.61
N PRO A 113 -7.10 15.44 11.37
CA PRO A 113 -7.87 16.41 10.59
C PRO A 113 -8.27 15.82 9.24
N GLU A 114 -9.47 16.17 8.78
CA GLU A 114 -10.09 15.58 7.60
C GLU A 114 -9.16 15.53 6.37
N LEU A 115 -8.51 16.66 6.06
CA LEU A 115 -7.56 16.75 4.94
C LEU A 115 -6.38 15.76 5.08
N GLN A 116 -5.83 15.61 6.28
CA GLN A 116 -4.72 14.69 6.54
C GLN A 116 -5.16 13.23 6.49
N ARG A 117 -6.38 12.94 6.98
CA ARG A 117 -7.01 11.63 6.92
C ARG A 117 -7.27 11.20 5.48
N GLN A 118 -7.84 12.10 4.67
CA GLN A 118 -8.08 11.85 3.25
C GLN A 118 -6.77 11.60 2.51
N ILE A 119 -5.77 12.46 2.70
CA ILE A 119 -4.46 12.32 2.03
C ILE A 119 -3.74 11.03 2.42
N ILE A 120 -3.72 10.65 3.71
CA ILE A 120 -3.06 9.41 4.13
C ILE A 120 -3.81 8.16 3.67
N LEU A 121 -5.15 8.21 3.62
CA LEU A 121 -5.96 7.11 3.07
C LEU A 121 -5.67 6.95 1.57
N MET A 122 -5.78 8.03 0.80
CA MET A 122 -5.50 8.02 -0.63
C MET A 122 -4.08 7.53 -0.92
N ARG A 123 -3.08 7.98 -0.16
CA ARG A 123 -1.69 7.57 -0.41
C ARG A 123 -1.38 6.15 0.08
N ASP A 124 -1.60 5.89 1.36
CA ASP A 124 -1.06 4.69 2.02
C ASP A 124 -2.04 3.50 1.92
N VAL A 125 -3.35 3.77 1.80
CA VAL A 125 -4.38 2.72 1.69
C VAL A 125 -4.83 2.51 0.25
N GLU A 126 -5.01 3.57 -0.54
CA GLU A 126 -5.53 3.46 -1.92
C GLU A 126 -4.42 3.54 -2.98
N GLY A 127 -3.22 4.02 -2.64
CA GLY A 127 -2.05 4.01 -3.52
C GLY A 127 -1.96 5.15 -4.54
N TYR A 128 -2.74 6.23 -4.39
CA TYR A 128 -2.67 7.40 -5.28
C TYR A 128 -1.27 8.05 -5.30
N GLU A 129 -0.86 8.55 -6.46
CA GLU A 129 0.31 9.39 -6.61
C GLU A 129 0.09 10.79 -6.04
N LEU A 130 1.14 11.42 -5.52
CA LEU A 130 1.03 12.74 -4.87
C LEU A 130 0.45 13.81 -5.81
N ALA A 131 0.72 13.68 -7.11
CA ALA A 131 0.15 14.54 -8.15
C ALA A 131 -1.37 14.35 -8.29
N GLU A 132 -1.84 13.11 -8.26
CA GLU A 132 -3.27 12.77 -8.38
C GLU A 132 -4.04 13.19 -7.13
N ILE A 133 -3.45 13.00 -5.95
CA ILE A 133 -4.04 13.48 -4.69
C ILE A 133 -4.15 15.01 -4.71
N ALA A 134 -3.14 15.70 -5.25
CA ALA A 134 -3.15 17.16 -5.35
C ALA A 134 -4.29 17.65 -6.24
N GLU A 135 -4.53 16.96 -7.36
CA GLU A 135 -5.66 17.23 -8.25
C GLU A 135 -7.02 16.98 -7.57
N ILE A 136 -7.19 15.82 -6.92
CA ILE A 136 -8.45 15.46 -6.23
C ILE A 136 -8.79 16.43 -5.11
N VAL A 137 -7.78 16.79 -4.31
CA VAL A 137 -7.94 17.65 -3.14
C VAL A 137 -7.97 19.14 -3.52
N GLY A 138 -7.63 19.48 -4.77
CA GLY A 138 -7.58 20.87 -5.24
C GLY A 138 -6.45 21.68 -4.61
N THR A 139 -5.30 21.06 -4.33
CA THR A 139 -4.13 21.71 -3.71
C THR A 139 -2.84 21.44 -4.49
N GLN A 140 -1.72 22.03 -4.06
CA GLN A 140 -0.42 21.75 -4.68
C GLN A 140 0.20 20.46 -4.13
N VAL A 141 1.00 19.77 -4.96
CA VAL A 141 1.74 18.55 -4.58
C VAL A 141 2.63 18.77 -3.34
N SER A 142 3.21 19.97 -3.21
CA SER A 142 3.98 20.39 -2.03
C SER A 142 3.13 20.36 -0.75
N ALA A 143 1.90 20.89 -0.82
CA ALA A 143 0.95 20.90 0.29
C ALA A 143 0.49 19.48 0.65
N VAL A 144 0.24 18.62 -0.34
CA VAL A 144 -0.09 17.20 -0.13
C VAL A 144 1.07 16.49 0.59
N THR A 145 2.30 16.70 0.14
CA THR A 145 3.51 16.09 0.74
C THR A 145 3.68 16.50 2.20
N VAL A 146 3.49 17.78 2.52
CA VAL A 146 3.55 18.29 3.90
C VAL A 146 2.43 17.70 4.76
N ASN A 147 1.20 17.66 4.26
CA ASN A 147 0.07 17.09 4.99
C ASN A 147 0.25 15.59 5.24
N LEU A 148 0.73 14.83 4.25
CA LEU A 148 1.04 13.42 4.39
C LEU A 148 2.13 13.17 5.44
N SER A 149 3.21 13.97 5.42
CA SER A 149 4.27 13.87 6.42
C SER A 149 3.75 14.13 7.83
N ARG A 150 2.92 15.17 8.01
CA ARG A 150 2.28 15.49 9.29
C ARG A 150 1.32 14.40 9.74
N ALA A 151 0.54 13.83 8.82
CA ALA A 151 -0.38 12.72 9.09
C ALA A 151 0.39 11.50 9.62
N ARG A 152 1.42 11.05 8.89
CA ARG A 152 2.26 9.91 9.29
C ARG A 152 2.97 10.12 10.63
N LYS A 153 3.48 11.33 10.87
CA LYS A 153 4.10 11.68 12.16
C LYS A 153 3.09 11.55 13.30
N ARG A 154 1.90 12.14 13.17
CA ARG A 154 0.84 12.05 14.19
C ARG A 154 0.38 10.62 14.46
N VAL A 155 0.26 9.80 13.42
CA VAL A 155 -0.10 8.38 13.57
C VAL A 155 0.98 7.65 14.37
N ARG A 156 2.26 7.86 14.04
CA ARG A 156 3.39 7.26 14.74
C ARG A 156 3.42 7.66 16.21
N ASP A 157 3.35 8.96 16.49
CA ASP A 157 3.47 9.50 17.85
C ASP A 157 2.36 8.94 18.74
N LYS A 158 1.09 9.00 18.29
CA LYS A 158 -0.05 8.43 19.02
C LYS A 158 0.05 6.91 19.19
N PHE A 159 0.55 6.19 18.19
CA PHE A 159 0.72 4.74 18.29
C PHE A 159 1.76 4.35 19.34
N ILE A 160 2.86 5.10 19.44
CA ILE A 160 3.89 4.90 20.46
C ILE A 160 3.34 5.22 21.86
N ASP A 161 2.62 6.33 22.00
CA ASP A 161 2.05 6.74 23.30
C ASP A 161 1.07 5.70 23.83
N ILE A 162 0.15 5.21 22.98
CA ILE A 162 -0.83 4.20 23.38
C ILE A 162 -0.15 2.86 23.74
N ASN A 163 0.88 2.46 22.98
CA ASN A 163 1.62 1.24 23.29
C ASN A 163 2.50 1.33 24.54
N LYS A 164 2.94 2.54 24.93
CA LYS A 164 3.59 2.74 26.23
C LYS A 164 2.60 2.54 27.38
N ILE A 165 1.41 3.12 27.27
CA ILE A 165 0.34 3.00 28.28
C ILE A 165 -0.12 1.55 28.47
N ILE A 166 -0.15 0.74 27.42
CA ILE A 166 -0.57 -0.68 27.50
C ILE A 166 0.52 -1.58 28.12
N LYS A 167 1.78 -1.13 28.16
CA LYS A 167 2.92 -1.92 28.68
C LYS A 167 3.32 -1.58 30.12
N GLU A 168 2.76 -0.54 30.72
CA GLU A 168 2.86 -0.22 32.16
C GLU A 168 1.68 -0.82 32.93
#